data_AF-A0A920U038-F1
#
_entry.id   AF-A0A920U038-F1
#
_cell.length_a   1.000
_cell.length_b   1.000
_cell.length_c   1.000
_cell.angle_alpha   90.00
_cell.angle_beta   90.00
_cell.angle_gamma   90.00
#
_symmetry.space_group_name_H-M   'P 1'
#
loop_
_entity.id
_entity.type
_entity.pdbx_description
1 polymer ?
#
loop_
_entity_poly.entity_id
_entity_poly.type
_entity_poly.pdbx_seq_one_letter_code
_entity_poly.pdbx_strand_id
1 'polypeptide(L)'
;MVVGQFGSYVAEMLREKRFDLAPGDIILQSDPYKCGGAVSHINDWLVLIPIFHHDTLVGFSSMFGHMMDVGGSVAGSMPTTAQSIFGEGIRIPPIKLYDRGQLNQAALDLVLNNTRTPDMNYSDLMAIIAGCRAGEKRVIEICQRFGTETYFQACEELLLRTNRAMRQLIVQNLPTEPKSFEDYVDDDGCGNGPFKLKLTVWREGEDAYFDWTGTSDQAPGPINFYLHEGMFKMFIGVYMIMVFDPQIQFNDGFYDLIHVKMPKGSVLSLSSQPLWDAEPTLWPASSMSLVVHWAITLQRWRPRLATARAPIFYTLASPAMGLRSS
;
A
#
# COMPACT_ATOMS: atom_id res chain seq x y z
N MET A 1 5.51 8.12 2.96
CA MET A 1 5.25 6.87 2.20
C MET A 1 6.05 6.93 0.92
N VAL A 2 6.90 5.94 0.67
CA VAL A 2 7.44 5.72 -0.67
C VAL A 2 6.31 5.06 -1.47
N VAL A 3 5.72 5.81 -2.39
CA VAL A 3 4.70 5.34 -3.33
C VAL A 3 5.33 4.24 -4.19
N GLY A 4 4.77 3.02 -4.21
CA GLY A 4 5.20 1.96 -5.13
C GLY A 4 5.83 0.69 -4.54
N GLN A 5 5.92 0.53 -3.22
CA GLN A 5 6.56 -0.65 -2.58
C GLN A 5 5.66 -1.29 -1.52
N PHE A 6 4.54 -1.86 -1.95
CA PHE A 6 3.51 -2.44 -1.07
C PHE A 6 3.50 -3.96 -0.99
N GLY A 7 4.58 -4.62 -1.43
CA GLY A 7 4.59 -6.08 -1.52
C GLY A 7 3.87 -6.62 -2.74
N SER A 8 3.98 -7.93 -2.96
CA SER A 8 3.33 -8.57 -4.11
C SER A 8 1.84 -8.78 -3.83
N TYR A 9 1.01 -7.89 -4.37
CA TYR A 9 -0.46 -8.04 -4.44
C TYR A 9 -0.93 -8.85 -5.64
N VAL A 10 -0.01 -9.28 -6.49
CA VAL A 10 -0.34 -9.92 -7.77
C VAL A 10 -1.15 -11.20 -7.56
N ALA A 11 -0.80 -12.01 -6.56
CA ALA A 11 -1.54 -13.24 -6.24
C ALA A 11 -2.99 -12.96 -5.83
N GLU A 12 -3.22 -11.89 -5.07
CA GLU A 12 -4.56 -11.48 -4.61
C GLU A 12 -5.40 -10.97 -5.79
N MET A 13 -4.85 -10.02 -6.56
CA MET A 13 -5.54 -9.46 -7.73
C MET A 13 -5.89 -10.56 -8.75
N LEU A 14 -5.02 -11.55 -8.93
CA LEU A 14 -5.22 -12.62 -9.90
C LEU A 14 -6.03 -13.80 -9.35
N ARG A 15 -6.37 -13.83 -8.04
CA ARG A 15 -7.06 -14.98 -7.41
C ARG A 15 -8.41 -15.27 -8.05
N GLU A 16 -9.21 -14.23 -8.30
CA GLU A 16 -10.56 -14.33 -8.87
C GLU A 16 -10.61 -13.90 -10.33
N LYS A 17 -9.46 -13.87 -11.03
CA LYS A 17 -9.41 -13.38 -12.41
C LYS A 17 -10.35 -14.19 -13.30
N ARG A 18 -11.07 -13.49 -14.17
CA ARG A 18 -11.98 -14.08 -15.17
C ARG A 18 -11.42 -14.01 -16.58
N PHE A 19 -10.12 -13.74 -16.70
CA PHE A 19 -9.41 -13.57 -17.96
C PHE A 19 -8.08 -14.33 -17.97
N ASP A 20 -7.63 -14.67 -19.17
CA ASP A 20 -6.30 -15.22 -19.41
C ASP A 20 -5.24 -14.10 -19.39
N LEU A 21 -3.97 -14.50 -19.29
CA LEU A 21 -2.84 -13.58 -19.44
C LEU A 21 -2.08 -13.95 -20.70
N ALA A 22 -1.76 -12.95 -21.51
CA ALA A 22 -1.02 -13.08 -22.74
C ALA A 22 0.00 -11.95 -22.92
N PRO A 23 1.02 -12.13 -23.76
CA PRO A 23 1.92 -11.05 -24.15
C PRO A 23 1.15 -9.84 -24.69
N GLY A 24 1.50 -8.64 -24.23
CA GLY A 24 0.85 -7.39 -24.61
C GLY A 24 -0.43 -7.05 -23.84
N ASP A 25 -0.88 -7.90 -22.91
CA ASP A 25 -1.96 -7.56 -22.00
C ASP A 25 -1.52 -6.47 -21.00
N ILE A 26 -2.44 -5.59 -20.66
CA ILE A 26 -2.26 -4.60 -19.58
C ILE A 26 -3.52 -4.58 -18.73
N ILE A 27 -3.38 -4.89 -17.45
CA ILE A 27 -4.48 -4.92 -16.49
C ILE A 27 -4.53 -3.59 -15.75
N LEU A 28 -5.73 -2.98 -15.68
CA LEU A 28 -6.02 -1.79 -14.87
C LEU A 28 -7.00 -2.16 -13.76
N GLN A 29 -6.78 -1.64 -12.56
CA GLN A 29 -7.76 -1.63 -11.48
C GLN A 29 -7.53 -0.46 -10.52
N SER A 30 -8.54 -0.20 -9.68
CA SER A 30 -8.42 0.70 -8.53
C SER A 30 -9.16 0.20 -7.28
N ASP A 31 -9.88 -0.93 -7.37
CA ASP A 31 -10.72 -1.44 -6.29
C ASP A 31 -9.87 -2.01 -5.11
N PRO A 32 -9.84 -1.35 -3.94
CA PRO A 32 -9.03 -1.80 -2.79
C PRO A 32 -9.41 -3.21 -2.34
N TYR A 33 -10.69 -3.58 -2.47
CA TYR A 33 -11.19 -4.88 -2.04
C TYR A 33 -10.83 -6.01 -3.01
N LYS A 34 -10.65 -5.71 -4.30
CA LYS A 34 -10.26 -6.71 -5.32
C LYS A 34 -8.76 -6.91 -5.44
N CYS A 35 -7.97 -5.99 -4.88
CA CYS A 35 -6.52 -6.15 -4.76
C CYS A 35 -6.06 -6.59 -3.35
N GLY A 36 -7.00 -6.86 -2.44
CA GLY A 36 -6.76 -7.08 -1.02
C GLY A 36 -5.87 -5.98 -0.43
N GLY A 37 -6.36 -4.75 -0.45
CA GLY A 37 -5.74 -3.60 0.20
C GLY A 37 -4.35 -3.24 -0.34
N ALA A 38 -4.00 -3.62 -1.56
CA ALA A 38 -2.75 -3.25 -2.23
C ALA A 38 -2.67 -1.78 -2.64
N VAL A 39 -3.82 -1.22 -2.97
CA VAL A 39 -4.07 0.21 -2.96
C VAL A 39 -5.01 0.50 -1.80
N SER A 40 -4.83 1.63 -1.15
CA SER A 40 -5.69 2.01 -0.03
C SER A 40 -6.97 2.67 -0.52
N HIS A 41 -6.90 3.55 -1.51
CA HIS A 41 -8.08 4.25 -2.03
C HIS A 41 -8.25 4.05 -3.54
N ILE A 42 -9.44 4.34 -4.07
CA ILE A 42 -9.74 4.24 -5.51
C ILE A 42 -9.00 5.25 -6.38
N ASN A 43 -8.39 6.28 -5.79
CA ASN A 43 -7.56 7.23 -6.53
C ASN A 43 -6.28 6.60 -7.06
N ASP A 44 -5.81 5.50 -6.46
CA ASP A 44 -4.60 4.85 -6.89
C ASP A 44 -4.93 3.85 -8.00
N TRP A 45 -4.66 4.25 -9.25
CA TRP A 45 -4.83 3.38 -10.39
C TRP A 45 -3.62 2.49 -10.56
N LEU A 46 -3.86 1.19 -10.44
CA LEU A 46 -2.84 0.15 -10.48
C LEU A 46 -2.82 -0.51 -11.86
N VAL A 47 -1.63 -0.54 -12.44
CA VAL A 47 -1.34 -1.18 -13.72
C VAL A 47 -0.48 -2.42 -13.49
N LEU A 48 -0.86 -3.55 -14.07
CA LEU A 48 -0.07 -4.78 -14.10
C LEU A 48 0.15 -5.23 -15.55
N ILE A 49 1.40 -5.50 -15.89
CA ILE A 49 1.81 -6.08 -17.18
C ILE A 49 2.44 -7.45 -16.92
N PRO A 50 1.86 -8.57 -17.39
CA PRO A 50 2.49 -9.87 -17.34
C PRO A 50 3.68 -9.91 -18.32
N ILE A 51 4.84 -10.37 -17.83
CA ILE A 51 6.07 -10.42 -18.61
C ILE A 51 6.30 -11.84 -19.09
N PHE A 52 6.32 -12.03 -20.39
CA PHE A 52 6.60 -13.31 -21.02
C PHE A 52 7.97 -13.32 -21.70
N HIS A 53 8.71 -14.40 -21.54
CA HIS A 53 9.88 -14.72 -22.35
C HIS A 53 9.59 -16.01 -23.13
N HIS A 54 9.37 -15.88 -24.45
CA HIS A 54 8.71 -16.91 -25.25
C HIS A 54 7.31 -17.24 -24.68
N ASP A 55 6.99 -18.51 -24.46
CA ASP A 55 5.69 -18.94 -23.92
C ASP A 55 5.68 -19.03 -22.37
N THR A 56 6.78 -18.64 -21.72
CA THR A 56 6.92 -18.72 -20.25
C THR A 56 6.63 -17.37 -19.62
N LEU A 57 5.66 -17.33 -18.69
CA LEU A 57 5.45 -16.19 -17.80
C LEU A 57 6.63 -16.11 -16.81
N VAL A 58 7.46 -15.07 -16.93
CA VAL A 58 8.67 -14.91 -16.11
C VAL A 58 8.49 -13.92 -14.96
N GLY A 59 7.43 -13.12 -14.98
CA GLY A 59 7.15 -12.20 -13.89
C GLY A 59 6.10 -11.17 -14.26
N PHE A 60 6.08 -10.08 -13.51
CA PHE A 60 5.16 -8.98 -13.73
C PHE A 60 5.87 -7.65 -13.56
N SER A 61 5.49 -6.65 -14.35
CA SER A 61 5.80 -5.26 -14.07
C SER A 61 4.54 -4.58 -13.57
N SER A 62 4.66 -3.83 -12.48
CA SER A 62 3.51 -3.15 -11.90
C SER A 62 3.89 -1.82 -11.31
N MET A 63 2.98 -0.88 -11.43
CA MET A 63 3.09 0.47 -10.90
C MET A 63 1.67 0.98 -10.68
N PHE A 64 1.49 1.82 -9.68
CA PHE A 64 0.27 2.60 -9.53
C PHE A 64 0.62 4.08 -9.46
N GLY A 65 -0.35 4.93 -9.74
CA GLY A 65 -0.23 6.36 -9.57
C GLY A 65 -1.52 6.95 -9.04
N HIS A 66 -1.36 8.02 -8.27
CA HIS A 66 -2.47 8.70 -7.62
C HIS A 66 -3.15 9.66 -8.59
N MET A 67 -4.38 9.35 -8.97
CA MET A 67 -5.22 10.22 -9.77
C MET A 67 -5.79 11.34 -8.91
N MET A 68 -5.71 12.57 -9.39
CA MET A 68 -6.17 13.75 -8.64
C MET A 68 -7.66 13.70 -8.33
N ASP A 69 -8.46 13.18 -9.26
CA ASP A 69 -9.91 13.07 -9.15
C ASP A 69 -10.39 11.79 -9.84
N VAL A 70 -11.32 11.09 -9.20
CA VAL A 70 -11.97 9.87 -9.71
C VAL A 70 -13.50 9.98 -9.68
N GLY A 71 -14.05 11.19 -9.66
CA GLY A 71 -15.50 11.40 -9.74
C GLY A 71 -16.27 11.22 -8.44
N GLY A 72 -15.60 11.32 -7.28
CA GLY A 72 -16.27 11.30 -5.97
C GLY A 72 -17.21 12.48 -5.75
N SER A 73 -17.91 12.48 -4.61
CA SER A 73 -18.87 13.54 -4.24
C SER A 73 -18.29 14.95 -4.19
N VAL A 74 -16.97 15.09 -4.00
CA VAL A 74 -16.25 16.36 -4.02
C VAL A 74 -15.13 16.32 -5.08
N ALA A 75 -14.66 17.50 -5.48
CA ALA A 75 -13.46 17.59 -6.31
C ALA A 75 -12.22 17.24 -5.49
N GLY A 76 -11.42 16.28 -5.97
CA GLY A 76 -10.21 15.82 -5.31
C GLY A 76 -10.24 14.33 -4.98
N SER A 77 -9.32 13.90 -4.13
CA SER A 77 -9.07 12.48 -3.86
C SER A 77 -9.65 11.93 -2.57
N MET A 78 -10.18 12.77 -1.68
CA MET A 78 -10.62 12.33 -0.35
C MET A 78 -11.91 13.07 0.06
N PRO A 79 -13.10 12.51 -0.25
CA PRO A 79 -14.37 13.04 0.23
C PRO A 79 -14.54 12.77 1.73
N THR A 80 -14.37 13.79 2.57
CA THR A 80 -14.39 13.66 4.04
C THR A 80 -15.75 13.28 4.64
N THR A 81 -16.82 13.36 3.84
CA THR A 81 -18.19 13.02 4.25
C THR A 81 -18.68 11.72 3.62
N ALA A 82 -17.82 10.96 2.92
CA ALA A 82 -18.20 9.68 2.36
C ALA A 82 -18.45 8.66 3.48
N GLN A 83 -19.62 8.02 3.43
CA GLN A 83 -20.00 6.95 4.36
C GLN A 83 -19.95 5.57 3.70
N SER A 84 -19.74 5.54 2.38
CA SER A 84 -19.60 4.31 1.59
C SER A 84 -18.64 4.57 0.44
N ILE A 85 -17.88 3.55 0.04
CA ILE A 85 -17.00 3.56 -1.14
C ILE A 85 -17.72 4.01 -2.41
N PHE A 86 -19.03 3.80 -2.54
CA PHE A 86 -19.81 4.26 -3.69
C PHE A 86 -19.93 5.78 -3.79
N GLY A 87 -19.71 6.51 -2.70
CA GLY A 87 -19.69 7.98 -2.67
C GLY A 87 -18.33 8.59 -3.06
N GLU A 88 -17.33 7.74 -3.29
CA GLU A 88 -15.93 8.16 -3.41
C GLU A 88 -15.47 8.32 -4.86
N GLY A 89 -16.16 7.68 -5.79
CA GLY A 89 -15.90 7.80 -7.21
C GLY A 89 -15.93 6.47 -7.93
N ILE A 90 -15.31 6.42 -9.11
CA ILE A 90 -15.28 5.22 -9.92
C ILE A 90 -14.35 4.17 -9.33
N ARG A 91 -14.94 3.03 -9.01
CA ARG A 91 -14.21 1.83 -8.60
C ARG A 91 -14.00 0.91 -9.79
N ILE A 92 -12.74 0.72 -10.17
CA ILE A 92 -12.36 -0.06 -11.35
C ILE A 92 -11.95 -1.47 -10.89
N PRO A 93 -12.74 -2.51 -11.17
CA PRO A 93 -12.31 -3.88 -10.93
C PRO A 93 -11.15 -4.25 -11.87
N PRO A 94 -10.42 -5.37 -11.64
CA PRO A 94 -9.42 -5.85 -12.59
C PRO A 94 -10.01 -6.06 -13.99
N ILE A 95 -9.58 -5.23 -14.94
CA ILE A 95 -9.98 -5.28 -16.34
C ILE A 95 -8.75 -5.30 -17.27
N LYS A 96 -8.87 -5.94 -18.44
CA LYS A 96 -7.92 -5.77 -19.53
C LYS A 96 -8.12 -4.39 -20.16
N LEU A 97 -7.21 -3.46 -19.87
CA LEU A 97 -7.10 -2.19 -20.59
C LEU A 97 -6.48 -2.40 -21.96
N TYR A 98 -5.47 -3.27 -22.06
CA TYR A 98 -4.99 -3.81 -23.33
C TYR A 98 -5.20 -5.32 -23.35
N ASP A 99 -5.73 -5.82 -24.46
CA ASP A 99 -5.84 -7.26 -24.74
C ASP A 99 -4.94 -7.57 -25.93
N ARG A 100 -3.87 -8.33 -25.69
CA ARG A 100 -2.86 -8.72 -26.69
C ARG A 100 -2.34 -7.53 -27.50
N GLY A 101 -2.07 -6.41 -26.81
CA GLY A 101 -1.56 -5.17 -27.40
C GLY A 101 -2.63 -4.24 -27.97
N GLN A 102 -3.90 -4.64 -28.02
CA GLN A 102 -4.99 -3.79 -28.46
C GLN A 102 -5.67 -3.06 -27.29
N LEU A 103 -5.67 -1.73 -27.33
CA LEU A 103 -6.36 -0.89 -26.33
C LEU A 103 -7.88 -1.11 -26.39
N ASN A 104 -8.47 -1.38 -25.24
CA ASN A 104 -9.91 -1.35 -25.04
C ASN A 104 -10.38 0.10 -24.86
N GLN A 105 -10.66 0.76 -25.98
CA GLN A 105 -11.07 2.16 -26.00
C GLN A 105 -12.35 2.40 -25.18
N ALA A 106 -13.33 1.49 -25.26
CA ALA A 106 -14.58 1.63 -24.51
C ALA A 106 -14.37 1.62 -22.98
N ALA A 107 -13.45 0.79 -22.48
CA ALA A 107 -13.11 0.79 -21.06
C ALA A 107 -12.42 2.08 -20.64
N LEU A 108 -11.48 2.58 -21.46
CA LEU A 108 -10.79 3.83 -21.21
C LEU A 108 -11.76 5.02 -21.20
N ASP A 109 -12.63 5.13 -22.21
CA ASP A 109 -13.62 6.20 -22.33
C ASP A 109 -14.58 6.21 -21.14
N LEU A 110 -15.04 5.02 -20.72
CA LEU A 110 -15.91 4.89 -19.54
C LEU A 110 -15.21 5.41 -18.28
N VAL A 111 -13.95 5.05 -18.07
CA VAL A 111 -13.19 5.49 -16.91
C VAL A 111 -12.95 7.00 -16.92
N LEU A 112 -12.51 7.55 -18.06
CA LEU A 112 -12.21 8.98 -18.19
C LEU A 112 -13.46 9.86 -18.14
N ASN A 113 -14.62 9.35 -18.55
CA ASN A 113 -15.89 10.08 -18.45
C ASN A 113 -16.37 10.25 -17.00
N ASN A 114 -15.81 9.49 -16.04
CA ASN A 114 -16.18 9.56 -14.62
C ASN A 114 -15.16 10.35 -13.79
N THR A 115 -14.40 11.26 -14.38
CA THR A 115 -13.49 12.15 -13.65
C THR A 115 -13.65 13.60 -14.11
N ARG A 116 -13.37 14.54 -13.20
CA ARG A 116 -13.29 15.97 -13.51
C ARG A 116 -12.02 16.34 -14.27
N THR A 117 -11.01 15.47 -14.28
CA THR A 117 -9.68 15.71 -14.86
C THR A 117 -9.29 14.64 -15.89
N PRO A 118 -10.09 14.41 -16.96
CA PRO A 118 -9.85 13.32 -17.91
C PRO A 118 -8.49 13.40 -18.61
N ASP A 119 -8.08 14.58 -19.09
CA ASP A 119 -6.81 14.76 -19.82
C ASP A 119 -5.57 14.49 -18.94
N MET A 120 -5.65 14.87 -17.65
CA MET A 120 -4.60 14.62 -16.67
C MET A 120 -4.54 13.13 -16.32
N ASN A 121 -5.67 12.52 -15.96
CA ASN A 121 -5.71 11.10 -15.63
C ASN A 121 -5.27 10.22 -16.81
N TYR A 122 -5.62 10.59 -18.05
CA TYR A 122 -5.12 9.90 -19.24
C TYR A 122 -3.60 10.00 -19.34
N SER A 123 -3.04 11.20 -19.16
CA SER A 123 -1.59 11.44 -19.21
C SER A 123 -0.85 10.65 -18.14
N ASP A 124 -1.35 10.65 -16.91
CA ASP A 124 -0.78 9.89 -15.79
C ASP A 124 -0.88 8.39 -16.03
N LEU A 125 -2.02 7.88 -16.51
CA LEU A 125 -2.19 6.47 -16.87
C LEU A 125 -1.20 6.04 -17.96
N MET A 126 -1.02 6.85 -19.02
CA MET A 126 -0.05 6.55 -20.07
C MET A 126 1.38 6.57 -19.54
N ALA A 127 1.72 7.47 -18.62
CA ALA A 127 3.03 7.52 -17.98
C ALA A 127 3.30 6.27 -17.14
N ILE A 128 2.33 5.82 -16.35
CA ILE A 128 2.40 4.58 -15.56
C ILE A 128 2.62 3.37 -16.48
N ILE A 129 1.83 3.26 -17.56
CA ILE A 129 1.96 2.18 -18.55
C ILE A 129 3.35 2.20 -19.19
N ALA A 130 3.87 3.37 -19.55
CA ALA A 130 5.21 3.50 -20.11
C ALA A 130 6.29 3.03 -19.12
N GLY A 131 6.15 3.35 -17.83
CA GLY A 131 7.02 2.87 -16.77
C GLY A 131 7.00 1.34 -16.65
N CYS A 132 5.81 0.73 -16.62
CA CYS A 132 5.69 -0.73 -16.57
C CYS A 132 6.28 -1.41 -17.82
N ARG A 133 6.05 -0.86 -19.02
CA ARG A 133 6.62 -1.39 -20.27
C ARG A 133 8.15 -1.30 -20.29
N ALA A 134 8.73 -0.27 -19.69
CA ALA A 134 10.17 -0.19 -19.51
C ALA A 134 10.68 -1.33 -18.61
N GLY A 135 9.96 -1.64 -17.52
CA GLY A 135 10.25 -2.79 -16.65
C GLY A 135 10.15 -4.13 -17.39
N GLU A 136 9.06 -4.35 -18.12
CA GLU A 136 8.85 -5.54 -18.98
C GLU A 136 10.04 -5.73 -19.94
N LYS A 137 10.39 -4.69 -20.70
CA LYS A 137 11.52 -4.73 -21.64
C LYS A 137 12.82 -5.13 -20.96
N ARG A 138 13.13 -4.56 -19.78
CA ARG A 138 14.38 -4.88 -19.06
C ARG A 138 14.44 -6.31 -18.56
N VAL A 139 13.32 -6.85 -18.06
CA VAL A 139 13.26 -8.25 -17.63
C VAL A 139 13.45 -9.19 -18.82
N ILE A 140 12.81 -8.90 -19.96
CA ILE A 140 13.00 -9.67 -21.20
C ILE A 140 14.47 -9.63 -21.66
N GLU A 141 15.11 -8.45 -21.68
CA GLU A 141 16.53 -8.30 -22.03
C GLU A 141 17.45 -9.13 -21.11
N ILE A 142 17.15 -9.20 -19.81
CA ILE A 142 17.88 -10.02 -18.83
C ILE A 142 17.69 -11.52 -19.14
N CYS A 143 16.44 -11.96 -19.38
CA CYS A 143 16.14 -13.34 -19.71
C CYS A 143 16.79 -13.77 -21.04
N GLN A 144 16.84 -12.89 -22.04
CA GLN A 144 17.52 -13.15 -23.32
C GLN A 144 19.03 -13.31 -23.15
N ARG A 145 19.64 -12.49 -22.29
CA ARG A 145 21.09 -12.48 -22.10
C ARG A 145 21.60 -13.65 -21.25
N PHE A 146 20.87 -14.00 -20.19
CA PHE A 146 21.32 -14.97 -19.18
C PHE A 146 20.52 -16.27 -19.14
N GLY A 147 19.38 -16.33 -19.84
CA GLY A 147 18.44 -17.44 -19.75
C GLY A 147 17.42 -17.28 -18.62
N THR A 148 16.22 -17.81 -18.83
CA THR A 148 15.10 -17.75 -17.87
C THR A 148 15.40 -18.47 -16.55
N GLU A 149 16.11 -19.60 -16.60
CA GLU A 149 16.46 -20.36 -15.39
C GLU A 149 17.40 -19.56 -14.48
N THR A 150 18.47 -18.98 -15.03
CA THR A 150 19.40 -18.12 -14.29
C THR A 150 18.71 -16.87 -13.73
N TYR A 151 17.75 -16.30 -14.47
CA TYR A 151 16.94 -15.20 -13.97
C TYR A 151 16.14 -15.59 -12.71
N PHE A 152 15.45 -16.74 -12.73
CA PHE A 152 14.70 -17.21 -11.55
C PHE A 152 15.61 -17.50 -10.36
N GLN A 153 16.75 -18.16 -10.58
CA GLN A 153 17.74 -18.41 -9.52
C GLN A 153 18.26 -17.10 -8.92
N ALA A 154 18.49 -16.07 -9.75
CA ALA A 154 18.91 -14.76 -9.26
C ALA A 154 17.81 -14.07 -8.43
N CYS A 155 16.54 -14.16 -8.85
CA CYS A 155 15.42 -13.66 -8.06
C CYS A 155 15.33 -14.36 -6.69
N GLU A 156 15.47 -15.68 -6.65
CA GLU A 156 15.46 -16.44 -5.40
C GLU A 156 16.63 -16.04 -4.47
N GLU A 157 17.85 -15.90 -5.00
CA GLU A 157 18.99 -15.46 -4.20
C GLU A 157 18.83 -14.02 -3.67
N LEU A 158 18.17 -13.13 -4.43
CA LEU A 158 17.85 -11.78 -3.94
C LEU A 158 16.89 -11.82 -2.74
N LEU A 159 15.90 -12.72 -2.76
CA LEU A 159 14.99 -12.93 -1.62
C LEU A 159 15.75 -13.49 -0.42
N LEU A 160 16.57 -14.53 -0.62
CA LEU A 160 17.38 -15.14 0.44
C LEU A 160 18.38 -14.15 1.05
N ARG A 161 18.99 -13.28 0.23
CA ARG A 161 19.89 -12.24 0.70
C ARG A 161 19.18 -11.23 1.61
N THR A 162 18.01 -10.76 1.19
CA THR A 162 17.20 -9.83 2.01
C THR A 162 16.72 -10.50 3.29
N ASN A 163 16.30 -11.75 3.23
CA ASN A 163 15.91 -12.55 4.39
C ASN A 163 17.03 -12.62 5.44
N ARG A 164 18.25 -13.01 5.03
CA ARG A 164 19.43 -13.05 5.93
C ARG A 164 19.73 -11.70 6.58
N ALA A 165 19.63 -10.61 5.82
CA ALA A 165 19.87 -9.27 6.34
C ALA A 165 18.79 -8.84 7.35
N MET A 166 17.53 -9.14 7.05
CA MET A 166 16.40 -8.81 7.94
C MET A 166 16.43 -9.58 9.25
N ARG A 167 16.86 -10.85 9.27
CA ARG A 167 17.10 -11.59 10.52
C ARG A 167 18.03 -10.83 11.46
N GLN A 168 19.14 -10.30 10.92
CA GLN A 168 20.08 -9.50 11.70
C GLN A 168 19.44 -8.21 12.21
N LEU A 169 18.69 -7.50 11.37
CA LEU A 169 17.98 -6.29 11.79
C LEU A 169 16.96 -6.57 12.89
N ILE A 170 16.20 -7.67 12.81
CA ILE A 170 15.24 -8.08 13.83
C ILE A 170 15.93 -8.33 15.16
N VAL A 171 16.97 -9.18 15.17
CA VAL A 171 17.69 -9.55 16.41
C VAL A 171 18.31 -8.33 17.10
N GLN A 172 18.88 -7.41 16.31
CA GLN A 172 19.60 -6.25 16.82
C GLN A 172 18.67 -5.12 17.30
N ASN A 173 17.49 -4.97 16.71
CA ASN A 173 16.68 -3.76 16.88
C ASN A 173 15.30 -3.99 17.51
N LEU A 174 14.82 -5.23 17.62
CA LEU A 174 13.53 -5.53 18.25
C LEU A 174 13.70 -6.16 19.64
N PRO A 175 12.76 -5.90 20.57
CA PRO A 175 12.87 -6.33 21.96
C PRO A 175 12.39 -7.77 22.10
N THR A 176 12.99 -8.55 22.99
CA THR A 176 12.48 -9.89 23.33
C THR A 176 11.20 -9.85 24.16
N GLU A 177 11.02 -8.79 24.94
CA GLU A 177 9.82 -8.59 25.76
C GLU A 177 8.80 -7.71 25.05
N PRO A 178 7.49 -8.05 25.05
CA PRO A 178 6.43 -7.22 24.48
C PRO A 178 6.47 -5.75 24.93
N LYS A 179 6.43 -4.84 23.95
CA LYS A 179 6.33 -3.39 24.16
C LYS A 179 5.18 -2.81 23.35
N SER A 180 4.26 -2.13 24.03
CA SER A 180 3.13 -1.47 23.41
C SER A 180 3.34 0.04 23.25
N PHE A 181 2.85 0.58 22.15
CA PHE A 181 2.67 2.01 21.91
C PHE A 181 1.25 2.24 21.37
N GLU A 182 0.68 3.40 21.68
CA GLU A 182 -0.62 3.81 21.15
C GLU A 182 -0.58 5.28 20.73
N ASP A 183 -1.34 5.58 19.68
CA ASP A 183 -1.58 6.92 19.18
C ASP A 183 -3.06 7.03 18.75
N TYR A 184 -3.51 8.23 18.44
CA TYR A 184 -4.90 8.52 18.13
C TYR A 184 -5.03 9.26 16.80
N VAL A 185 -6.10 8.94 16.06
CA VAL A 185 -6.64 9.78 14.99
C VAL A 185 -7.78 10.60 15.59
N ASP A 186 -7.72 11.92 15.49
CA ASP A 186 -8.60 12.83 16.24
C ASP A 186 -10.08 12.67 15.87
N ASP A 187 -10.40 12.63 14.57
CA ASP A 187 -11.76 12.45 14.08
C ASP A 187 -11.81 11.79 12.69
N ASP A 188 -13.01 11.35 12.29
CA ASP A 188 -13.29 10.72 10.99
C ASP A 188 -13.92 11.67 9.95
N GLY A 189 -13.92 12.98 10.17
CA GLY A 189 -14.60 13.95 9.32
C GLY A 189 -16.13 13.98 9.46
N CYS A 190 -16.72 13.03 10.20
CA CYS A 190 -18.16 12.90 10.43
C CYS A 190 -18.56 13.21 11.88
N GLY A 191 -17.63 13.73 12.68
CA GLY A 191 -17.86 14.08 14.09
C GLY A 191 -17.72 12.90 15.06
N ASN A 192 -17.14 11.78 14.63
CA ASN A 192 -16.77 10.67 15.51
C ASN A 192 -15.27 10.72 15.82
N GLY A 193 -14.86 10.02 16.88
CA GLY A 193 -13.46 9.94 17.33
C GLY A 193 -13.30 10.25 18.82
N PRO A 194 -12.07 10.19 19.34
CA PRO A 194 -10.85 9.78 18.65
C PRO A 194 -10.75 8.26 18.44
N PHE A 195 -9.99 7.85 17.43
CA PHE A 195 -9.74 6.45 17.07
C PHE A 195 -8.34 6.03 17.48
N LYS A 196 -8.23 5.02 18.32
CA LYS A 196 -6.96 4.54 18.86
C LYS A 196 -6.30 3.56 17.89
N LEU A 197 -5.01 3.74 17.64
CA LEU A 197 -4.12 2.79 17.00
C LEU A 197 -3.16 2.26 18.07
N LYS A 198 -3.20 0.97 18.37
CA LYS A 198 -2.34 0.35 19.39
C LYS A 198 -1.54 -0.79 18.78
N LEU A 199 -0.22 -0.70 18.87
CA LEU A 199 0.71 -1.72 18.38
C LEU A 199 1.57 -2.24 19.52
N THR A 200 1.67 -3.57 19.62
CA THR A 200 2.61 -4.27 20.50
C THR A 200 3.65 -4.99 19.65
N VAL A 201 4.94 -4.75 19.93
CA VAL A 201 6.06 -5.31 19.17
C VAL A 201 6.96 -6.14 20.08
N TRP A 202 7.35 -7.31 19.60
CA TRP A 202 8.42 -8.13 20.18
C TRP A 202 9.08 -9.00 19.12
N ARG A 203 10.13 -9.73 19.51
CA ARG A 203 10.71 -10.81 18.72
C ARG A 203 10.87 -12.08 19.53
N GLU A 204 10.82 -13.21 18.84
CA GLU A 204 11.20 -14.52 19.38
C GLU A 204 12.27 -15.10 18.46
N GLY A 205 13.50 -15.21 18.95
CA GLY A 205 14.63 -15.55 18.08
C GLY A 205 14.81 -14.48 17.00
N GLU A 206 14.62 -14.89 15.75
CA GLU A 206 14.75 -14.07 14.53
C GLU A 206 13.40 -13.66 13.93
N ASP A 207 12.30 -14.09 14.54
CA ASP A 207 10.93 -13.76 14.14
C ASP A 207 10.42 -12.53 14.87
N ALA A 208 9.83 -11.60 14.13
CA ALA A 208 9.28 -10.35 14.65
C ALA A 208 7.75 -10.40 14.68
N TYR A 209 7.16 -9.92 15.76
CA TYR A 209 5.72 -9.98 16.01
C TYR A 209 5.16 -8.58 16.23
N PHE A 210 4.04 -8.31 15.55
CA PHE A 210 3.34 -7.03 15.55
C PHE A 210 1.85 -7.28 15.81
N ASP A 211 1.40 -7.01 17.04
CA ASP A 211 0.02 -7.22 17.47
C ASP A 211 -0.72 -5.88 17.62
N TRP A 212 -1.73 -5.67 16.77
CA TRP A 212 -2.60 -4.50 16.77
C TRP A 212 -3.81 -4.60 17.73
N THR A 213 -3.86 -5.63 18.58
CA THR A 213 -4.94 -5.83 19.56
C THR A 213 -5.13 -4.61 20.44
N GLY A 214 -6.37 -4.12 20.47
CA GLY A 214 -6.77 -2.91 21.19
C GLY A 214 -6.87 -1.65 20.31
N THR A 215 -6.57 -1.76 19.01
CA THR A 215 -6.93 -0.74 18.01
C THR A 215 -8.45 -0.60 17.91
N SER A 216 -8.92 0.62 17.67
CA SER A 216 -10.35 0.95 17.57
C SER A 216 -11.06 0.18 16.46
N ASP A 217 -12.35 -0.07 16.70
CA ASP A 217 -13.27 -0.60 15.70
C ASP A 217 -13.39 0.36 14.51
N GLN A 218 -13.81 -0.18 13.38
CA GLN A 218 -14.01 0.53 12.12
C GLN A 218 -14.77 1.86 12.31
N ALA A 219 -14.28 2.92 11.67
CA ALA A 219 -14.89 4.23 11.72
C ALA A 219 -16.12 4.32 10.80
N PRO A 220 -17.15 5.11 11.15
CA PRO A 220 -18.24 5.41 10.23
C PRO A 220 -17.80 6.27 9.03
N GLY A 221 -16.83 7.16 9.22
CA GLY A 221 -16.26 8.01 8.18
C GLY A 221 -15.08 7.38 7.41
N PRO A 222 -14.52 8.10 6.43
CA PRO A 222 -13.53 7.60 5.49
C PRO A 222 -12.12 7.65 6.09
N ILE A 223 -11.89 6.99 7.23
CA ILE A 223 -10.55 6.85 7.84
C ILE A 223 -10.17 5.37 8.04
N ASN A 224 -10.78 4.49 7.25
CA ASN A 224 -10.75 3.05 7.46
C ASN A 224 -9.63 2.38 6.69
N PHE A 225 -8.41 2.36 7.23
CA PHE A 225 -7.24 1.88 6.48
C PHE A 225 -7.21 0.36 6.22
N TYR A 226 -7.88 -0.12 5.16
CA TYR A 226 -7.89 -1.52 4.73
C TYR A 226 -6.51 -1.98 4.29
N LEU A 227 -5.77 -2.54 5.25
CA LEU A 227 -4.46 -3.11 5.05
C LEU A 227 -4.55 -4.62 4.94
N HIS A 228 -3.91 -5.15 3.91
CA HIS A 228 -3.58 -6.57 3.88
C HIS A 228 -2.28 -6.85 4.64
N GLU A 229 -2.20 -8.05 5.22
CA GLU A 229 -1.08 -8.49 6.03
C GLU A 229 0.26 -8.33 5.31
N GLY A 230 0.35 -8.74 4.04
CA GLY A 230 1.57 -8.62 3.24
C GLY A 230 2.04 -7.17 3.04
N MET A 231 1.10 -6.24 2.84
CA MET A 231 1.43 -4.81 2.75
C MET A 231 1.99 -4.31 4.09
N PHE A 232 1.36 -4.71 5.19
CA PHE A 232 1.83 -4.32 6.51
C PHE A 232 3.24 -4.86 6.82
N LYS A 233 3.53 -6.11 6.45
CA LYS A 233 4.90 -6.68 6.52
C LYS A 233 5.89 -5.84 5.72
N MET A 234 5.53 -5.46 4.49
CA MET A 234 6.39 -4.63 3.64
C MET A 234 6.66 -3.26 4.28
N PHE A 235 5.65 -2.60 4.87
CA PHE A 235 5.84 -1.34 5.57
C PHE A 235 6.85 -1.45 6.72
N ILE A 236 6.74 -2.50 7.54
CA ILE A 236 7.70 -2.76 8.61
C ILE A 236 9.09 -3.00 8.04
N GLY A 237 9.23 -3.87 7.04
CA GLY A 237 10.53 -4.22 6.48
C GLY A 237 11.22 -3.01 5.84
N VAL A 238 10.51 -2.22 5.03
CA VAL A 238 11.02 -0.97 4.46
C VAL A 238 11.41 0.00 5.57
N TYR A 239 10.58 0.17 6.60
CA TYR A 239 10.90 1.02 7.74
C TYR A 239 12.21 0.58 8.44
N MET A 240 12.34 -0.71 8.74
CA MET A 240 13.53 -1.27 9.38
C MET A 240 14.78 -1.07 8.52
N ILE A 241 14.69 -1.32 7.21
CA ILE A 241 15.77 -1.11 6.26
C ILE A 241 16.17 0.37 6.22
N MET A 242 15.21 1.29 6.04
CA MET A 242 15.49 2.72 5.92
C MET A 242 16.12 3.30 7.19
N VAL A 243 15.72 2.83 8.37
CA VAL A 243 16.21 3.36 9.65
C VAL A 243 17.54 2.73 10.06
N PHE A 244 17.74 1.44 9.80
CA PHE A 244 18.88 0.70 10.37
C PHE A 244 19.97 0.33 9.36
N ASP A 245 19.60 -0.02 8.13
CA ASP A 245 20.58 -0.38 7.09
C ASP A 245 20.01 -0.13 5.68
N PRO A 246 20.10 1.10 5.15
CA PRO A 246 19.54 1.46 3.85
C PRO A 246 20.30 0.83 2.66
N GLN A 247 21.32 0.00 2.89
CA GLN A 247 22.00 -0.73 1.82
C GLN A 247 21.25 -2.00 1.40
N ILE A 248 20.35 -2.51 2.26
CA ILE A 248 19.50 -3.66 1.96
C ILE A 248 18.47 -3.28 0.88
N GLN A 249 18.28 -4.15 -0.10
CA GLN A 249 17.29 -3.94 -1.16
C GLN A 249 15.90 -4.34 -0.69
N PHE A 250 14.89 -3.55 -1.07
CA PHE A 250 13.49 -3.84 -0.75
C PHE A 250 12.97 -5.00 -1.61
N ASN A 251 12.55 -6.09 -0.98
CA ASN A 251 11.77 -7.18 -1.58
C ASN A 251 11.06 -7.97 -0.47
N ASP A 252 10.22 -8.93 -0.84
CA ASP A 252 9.39 -9.75 0.05
C ASP A 252 10.12 -10.91 0.73
N GLY A 253 11.45 -10.97 0.62
CA GLY A 253 12.26 -12.05 1.21
C GLY A 253 12.14 -12.18 2.73
N PHE A 254 11.62 -11.18 3.45
CA PHE A 254 11.46 -11.21 4.91
C PHE A 254 10.02 -11.53 5.38
N TYR A 255 9.11 -11.87 4.47
CA TYR A 255 7.69 -12.05 4.80
C TYR A 255 7.41 -13.18 5.80
N ASP A 256 8.23 -14.21 5.79
CA ASP A 256 8.20 -15.34 6.72
C ASP A 256 8.67 -14.96 8.14
N LEU A 257 9.49 -13.92 8.26
CA LEU A 257 10.05 -13.45 9.53
C LEU A 257 9.15 -12.45 10.27
N ILE A 258 8.15 -11.87 9.59
CA ILE A 258 7.29 -10.83 10.16
C ILE A 258 5.88 -11.39 10.34
N HIS A 259 5.43 -11.44 11.59
CA HIS A 259 4.12 -11.94 12.00
C HIS A 259 3.25 -10.77 12.44
N VAL A 260 2.07 -10.66 11.84
CA VAL A 260 1.19 -9.51 12.02
C VAL A 260 -0.17 -9.99 12.44
N LYS A 261 -0.70 -9.42 13.52
CA LYS A 261 -2.06 -9.67 13.98
C LYS A 261 -2.85 -8.38 13.95
N MET A 262 -3.91 -8.35 13.14
CA MET A 262 -4.85 -7.23 13.05
C MET A 262 -6.24 -7.68 13.51
N PRO A 263 -6.89 -6.99 14.46
CA PRO A 263 -8.26 -7.29 14.84
C PRO A 263 -9.21 -7.09 13.65
N LYS A 264 -9.99 -8.11 13.32
CA LYS A 264 -11.03 -7.99 12.27
C LYS A 264 -12.11 -6.99 12.70
N GLY A 265 -12.58 -6.18 11.77
CA GLY A 265 -13.54 -5.11 12.05
C GLY A 265 -12.92 -3.87 12.71
N SER A 266 -11.58 -3.75 12.70
CA SER A 266 -10.90 -2.55 13.18
C SER A 266 -10.67 -1.54 12.05
N VAL A 267 -10.28 -0.33 12.40
CA VAL A 267 -9.83 0.69 11.43
C VAL A 267 -8.64 0.24 10.56
N LEU A 268 -7.95 -0.85 10.88
CA LEU A 268 -6.84 -1.40 10.08
C LEU A 268 -7.20 -2.67 9.30
N SER A 269 -8.34 -3.29 9.60
CA SER A 269 -8.77 -4.55 8.99
C SER A 269 -10.28 -4.62 8.98
N LEU A 270 -10.87 -4.34 7.82
CA LEU A 270 -12.33 -4.27 7.66
C LEU A 270 -12.98 -5.65 7.77
N SER A 271 -14.20 -5.67 8.29
CA SER A 271 -14.99 -6.89 8.35
C SER A 271 -15.49 -7.29 6.94
N SER A 272 -15.88 -8.56 6.75
CA SER A 272 -16.22 -9.17 5.46
C SER A 272 -17.50 -8.64 4.79
N GLN A 273 -17.94 -7.41 5.05
CA GLN A 273 -19.01 -6.71 4.34
C GLN A 273 -18.47 -5.46 3.62
N PRO A 274 -17.57 -5.61 2.64
CA PRO A 274 -16.78 -4.49 2.12
C PRO A 274 -17.54 -3.56 1.18
N LEU A 275 -18.79 -3.85 0.84
CA LEU A 275 -19.50 -3.12 -0.22
C LEU A 275 -20.10 -1.80 0.26
N TRP A 276 -20.42 -1.65 1.55
CA TRP A 276 -21.21 -0.50 2.03
C TRP A 276 -20.40 0.54 2.80
N ASP A 277 -19.14 0.26 3.09
CA ASP A 277 -18.34 1.05 4.02
C ASP A 277 -17.45 2.05 3.28
N ALA A 278 -17.22 3.21 3.90
CA ALA A 278 -16.29 4.23 3.42
C ALA A 278 -14.86 3.69 3.34
N GLU A 279 -14.08 4.21 2.40
CA GLU A 279 -12.76 3.72 2.06
C GLU A 279 -11.68 3.93 3.13
N PRO A 280 -10.55 3.24 2.93
CA PRO A 280 -9.24 3.62 3.44
C PRO A 280 -8.78 4.97 2.91
N THR A 281 -8.67 5.97 3.79
CA THR A 281 -7.84 7.15 3.46
C THR A 281 -6.39 6.95 3.89
N LEU A 282 -5.49 7.78 3.35
CA LEU A 282 -4.08 7.82 3.75
C LEU A 282 -3.87 8.38 5.17
N TRP A 283 -4.90 8.96 5.79
CA TRP A 283 -4.77 9.62 7.10
C TRP A 283 -4.25 8.69 8.21
N PRO A 284 -4.86 7.51 8.42
CA PRO A 284 -4.34 6.54 9.38
C PRO A 284 -2.93 6.04 9.05
N ALA A 285 -2.48 6.09 7.79
CA ALA A 285 -1.13 5.66 7.43
C ALA A 285 -0.04 6.53 8.06
N SER A 286 -0.33 7.83 8.29
CA SER A 286 0.59 8.76 8.96
C SER A 286 0.72 8.43 10.46
N SER A 287 -0.40 8.31 11.17
CA SER A 287 -0.46 7.88 12.58
C SER A 287 0.10 6.47 12.77
N MET A 288 -0.19 5.54 11.85
CA MET A 288 0.40 4.19 11.85
C MET A 288 1.92 4.24 11.71
N SER A 289 2.45 5.05 10.79
CA SER A 289 3.90 5.21 10.61
C SER A 289 4.55 5.76 11.87
N LEU A 290 3.89 6.68 12.58
CA LEU A 290 4.33 7.18 13.89
C LEU A 290 4.29 6.09 14.96
N VAL A 291 3.19 5.32 15.03
CA VAL A 291 3.06 4.19 15.96
C VAL A 291 4.15 3.15 15.74
N VAL A 292 4.40 2.75 14.48
CA VAL A 292 5.49 1.82 14.12
C VAL A 292 6.85 2.44 14.47
N HIS A 293 7.06 3.70 14.10
CA HIS A 293 8.31 4.39 14.38
C HIS A 293 8.60 4.39 15.88
N TRP A 294 7.66 4.86 16.68
CA TRP A 294 7.82 4.98 18.12
C TRP A 294 7.86 3.63 18.81
N ALA A 295 7.05 2.67 18.36
CA ALA A 295 7.12 1.30 18.86
C ALA A 295 8.53 0.71 18.64
N ILE A 296 9.22 1.02 17.53
CA ILE A 296 10.55 0.48 17.22
C ILE A 296 11.70 1.35 17.79
N THR A 297 11.65 2.68 17.71
CA THR A 297 12.81 3.57 18.00
C THR A 297 12.88 4.10 19.42
N LEU A 298 11.75 4.34 20.11
CA LEU A 298 11.79 4.77 21.53
C LEU A 298 12.37 3.71 22.45
N GLN A 299 12.46 2.47 21.98
CA GLN A 299 13.10 1.37 22.67
C GLN A 299 14.58 1.63 22.93
N ARG A 300 15.26 2.37 22.04
CA ARG A 300 16.68 2.70 22.18
C ARG A 300 16.94 3.97 22.99
N TRP A 301 15.96 4.90 23.04
CA TRP A 301 16.14 6.24 23.61
C TRP A 301 15.54 6.45 25.00
N ARG A 302 14.79 5.50 25.56
CA ARG A 302 14.27 5.64 26.95
C ARG A 302 15.33 5.90 28.03
N PRO A 303 16.58 5.40 27.96
CA PRO A 303 17.60 5.82 28.94
C PRO A 303 18.00 7.31 28.81
N ARG A 304 17.74 7.96 27.67
CA ARG A 304 18.13 9.35 27.38
C ARG A 304 17.00 10.37 27.42
N LEU A 305 15.74 9.95 27.21
CA LEU A 305 14.57 10.85 27.10
C LEU A 305 13.69 10.89 28.37
N ALA A 306 14.08 10.21 29.46
CA ALA A 306 13.30 10.17 30.71
C ALA A 306 13.05 11.55 31.38
N THR A 307 13.57 12.65 30.83
CA THR A 307 13.39 14.02 31.33
C THR A 307 12.41 14.89 30.54
N ALA A 308 11.88 14.46 29.40
CA ALA A 308 10.97 15.29 28.59
C ALA A 308 9.54 14.75 28.57
N ARG A 309 8.70 15.24 29.49
CA ARG A 309 7.23 15.17 29.34
C ARG A 309 6.78 16.38 28.53
N ALA A 310 6.58 16.21 27.23
CA ALA A 310 5.88 17.19 26.41
C ALA A 310 4.92 16.46 25.47
N PRO A 311 3.61 16.75 25.50
CA PRO A 311 2.73 16.39 24.39
C PRO A 311 3.14 17.25 23.19
N ILE A 312 3.49 16.60 22.08
CA ILE A 312 3.86 17.29 20.84
C ILE A 312 2.59 17.36 19.99
N PHE A 313 1.95 18.54 19.98
CA PHE A 313 0.91 18.88 19.02
C PHE A 313 1.55 19.12 17.65
N TYR A 314 1.07 18.44 16.61
CA TYR A 314 1.34 18.84 15.23
C TYR A 314 0.09 19.49 14.64
N THR A 315 0.17 20.79 14.40
CA THR A 315 -0.79 21.52 13.57
C THR A 315 -0.52 21.17 12.12
N LEU A 316 -1.41 20.40 11.48
CA LEU A 316 -1.44 20.32 10.02
C LEU A 316 -1.87 21.70 9.51
N ALA A 317 -0.97 22.38 8.81
CA ALA A 317 -1.29 23.63 8.12
C ALA A 317 -2.31 23.33 7.01
N SER A 318 -3.59 23.56 7.30
CA SER A 318 -4.61 23.73 6.28
C SER A 318 -4.28 25.02 5.50
N PRO A 319 -4.09 24.99 4.17
CA PRO A 319 -4.01 26.22 3.40
C PRO A 319 -5.43 26.79 3.31
N ALA A 320 -5.84 27.54 4.34
CA ALA A 320 -6.96 28.44 4.21
C ALA A 320 -6.56 29.55 3.21
N MET A 321 -6.89 29.37 1.92
CA MET A 321 -6.95 30.47 0.97
C MET A 321 -8.09 31.39 1.41
N GLY A 322 -7.76 32.36 2.26
CA GLY A 322 -8.59 33.52 2.52
C GLY A 322 -8.63 34.41 1.28
N LEU A 323 -9.68 34.28 0.47
CA LEU A 323 -10.14 35.36 -0.38
C LEU A 323 -10.43 36.57 0.51
N ARG A 324 -9.58 37.60 0.43
CA ARG A 324 -9.96 38.96 0.86
C ARG A 324 -10.10 39.81 -0.39
N SER A 325 -11.36 40.14 -0.66
CA SER A 325 -11.77 41.26 -1.50
C SER A 325 -11.36 42.58 -0.87
N SER A 326 -10.58 43.38 -1.59
CA SER A 326 -10.65 44.84 -1.64
C SER A 326 -9.94 45.32 -2.88
#